data_AF-A0A673V6S0-F1
#
_entry.id   AF-A0A673V6S0-F1
#
_cell.length_a   1.000
_cell.length_b   1.000
_cell.length_c   1.000
_cell.angle_alpha   90.00
_cell.angle_beta   90.00
_cell.angle_gamma   90.00
#
_symmetry.space_group_name_H-M   'P 1'
#
loop_
_entity.id
_entity.type
_entity.pdbx_description
1 polymer ?
#
loop_
_entity_poly.entity_id
_entity_poly.type
_entity_poly.pdbx_seq_one_letter_code
_entity_poly.pdbx_strand_id
1 'polypeptide(L)'
;MHCRAYFLLERDFQELKENNFKGITAFPVSEDLMEWGADIQGLQNTFWQGSLFQLTINFTSEYNFVPPAVKFLTIPFHPNVDQNTGQACIDFLDDPAKWSTSYTLSSILLTLQVMLSNPVVENPVNLEAAQMLIKDESLYKQTVLRLCSQPSQLRDDSPEPLKDPDKFIRSTKAISFNDYYKTWSGIATSNATGCYRSPCKSEQRKKI
;
A
#
# COMPACT_ATOMS: atom_id res chain seq x y z
N MET A 1 -17.29 -23.58 -2.30
CA MET A 1 -16.02 -24.31 -2.12
C MET A 1 -14.91 -23.31 -2.36
N HIS A 2 -14.10 -22.98 -1.34
CA HIS A 2 -13.06 -21.98 -1.48
C HIS A 2 -11.85 -22.54 -2.25
N CYS A 3 -11.33 -21.78 -3.21
CA CYS A 3 -10.14 -22.14 -3.98
C CYS A 3 -8.85 -21.81 -3.19
N ARG A 4 -7.70 -22.24 -3.72
CA ARG A 4 -6.38 -21.91 -3.12
C ARG A 4 -6.18 -20.40 -2.96
N ALA A 5 -6.56 -19.62 -3.98
CA ALA A 5 -6.42 -18.17 -3.96
C ALA A 5 -7.15 -17.53 -2.78
N TYR A 6 -8.37 -18.00 -2.45
CA TYR A 6 -9.14 -17.51 -1.30
C TYR A 6 -8.35 -17.62 0.00
N PHE A 7 -7.77 -18.79 0.30
CA PHE A 7 -7.03 -18.99 1.55
C PHE A 7 -5.72 -18.20 1.60
N LEU A 8 -5.08 -17.97 0.45
CA LEU A 8 -3.91 -17.09 0.38
C LEU A 8 -4.30 -15.63 0.66
N LEU A 9 -5.41 -15.15 0.09
CA LEU A 9 -5.88 -13.78 0.31
C LEU A 9 -6.37 -13.56 1.73
N GLU A 10 -7.01 -14.56 2.35
CA GLU A 10 -7.37 -14.52 3.76
C GLU A 10 -6.12 -14.36 4.65
N ARG A 11 -5.07 -15.14 4.38
CA ARG A 11 -3.78 -15.02 5.09
C ARG A 11 -3.14 -13.65 4.87
N ASP A 12 -3.04 -13.20 3.62
CA ASP A 12 -2.41 -11.93 3.28
C ASP A 12 -3.18 -10.74 3.88
N PHE A 13 -4.50 -10.86 4.05
CA PHE A 13 -5.29 -9.85 4.72
C PHE A 13 -5.02 -9.79 6.22
N GLN A 14 -4.84 -10.94 6.88
CA GLN A 14 -4.43 -10.96 8.29
C GLN A 14 -3.03 -10.37 8.44
N GLU A 15 -2.09 -10.73 7.58
CA GLU A 15 -0.74 -10.14 7.55
C GLU A 15 -0.80 -8.61 7.42
N LEU A 16 -1.63 -8.09 6.51
CA LEU A 16 -1.82 -6.65 6.33
C LEU A 16 -2.33 -5.97 7.60
N LYS A 17 -3.31 -6.58 8.28
CA LYS A 17 -3.88 -6.06 9.54
C LYS A 17 -2.88 -6.08 10.68
N GLU A 18 -2.11 -7.16 10.80
CA GLU A 18 -1.10 -7.33 11.85
C GLU A 18 0.05 -6.32 11.70
N ASN A 19 0.50 -6.10 10.47
CA ASN A 19 1.58 -5.15 10.20
C ASN A 19 1.16 -3.68 10.40
N ASN A 20 -0.13 -3.36 10.19
CA ASN A 20 -0.68 -2.02 10.39
C ASN A 20 0.15 -0.92 9.69
N PHE A 21 0.38 -1.09 8.38
CA PHE A 21 1.18 -0.14 7.61
C PHE A 21 0.53 1.24 7.61
N LYS A 22 1.33 2.25 7.96
CA LYS A 22 0.83 3.62 8.09
C LYS A 22 0.34 4.16 6.74
N GLY A 23 -0.91 4.58 6.71
CA GLY A 23 -1.51 5.21 5.54
C GLY A 23 -1.85 4.22 4.42
N ILE A 24 -1.89 2.91 4.70
CA ILE A 24 -2.40 1.90 3.78
C ILE A 24 -3.58 1.22 4.45
N THR A 25 -4.70 1.14 3.75
CA THR A 25 -5.83 0.30 4.15
C THR A 25 -6.32 -0.49 2.95
N ALA A 26 -6.84 -1.68 3.17
CA ALA A 26 -7.49 -2.48 2.13
C ALA A 26 -8.65 -3.28 2.73
N PHE A 27 -9.65 -3.57 1.91
CA PHE A 27 -10.84 -4.28 2.32
C PHE A 27 -11.38 -5.10 1.14
N PRO A 28 -11.88 -6.32 1.39
CA PRO A 28 -12.54 -7.10 0.36
C PRO A 28 -13.88 -6.45 0.00
N VAL A 29 -14.18 -6.42 -1.30
CA VAL A 29 -15.44 -5.93 -1.87
C VAL A 29 -16.39 -7.09 -2.17
N SER A 30 -15.83 -8.27 -2.49
CA SER A 30 -16.58 -9.49 -2.78
C SER A 30 -16.43 -10.56 -1.70
N GLU A 31 -17.43 -11.44 -1.56
CA GLU A 31 -17.40 -12.57 -0.61
C GLU A 31 -16.34 -13.61 -0.94
N ASP A 32 -15.99 -13.75 -2.22
CA ASP A 32 -14.95 -14.67 -2.68
C ASP A 32 -13.53 -14.13 -2.51
N LEU A 33 -13.39 -12.92 -1.97
CA LEU A 33 -12.13 -12.20 -1.75
C LEU A 33 -11.33 -11.96 -3.03
N MET A 34 -11.94 -12.00 -4.22
CA MET A 34 -11.21 -11.72 -5.47
C MET A 34 -11.18 -10.23 -5.81
N GLU A 35 -12.16 -9.46 -5.32
CA GLU A 35 -12.24 -8.02 -5.55
C GLU A 35 -11.94 -7.25 -4.27
N TRP A 36 -11.06 -6.25 -4.37
CA TRP A 36 -10.61 -5.45 -3.22
C TRP A 36 -10.63 -3.97 -3.53
N GLY A 37 -10.99 -3.19 -2.52
CA GLY A 37 -10.72 -1.77 -2.45
C GLY A 37 -9.50 -1.52 -1.57
N ALA A 38 -8.71 -0.49 -1.89
CA ALA A 38 -7.61 -0.05 -1.05
C ALA A 38 -7.45 1.46 -1.09
N ASP A 39 -6.99 2.01 0.03
CA ASP A 39 -6.61 3.42 0.14
C ASP A 39 -5.13 3.53 0.49
N ILE A 40 -4.41 4.36 -0.27
CA ILE A 40 -3.01 4.68 -0.04
C ILE A 40 -2.88 6.19 0.19
N GLN A 41 -2.36 6.57 1.35
CA GLN A 41 -1.96 7.93 1.66
C GLN A 41 -0.58 8.20 1.07
N GLY A 42 -0.41 9.38 0.48
CA GLY A 42 0.89 9.85 0.06
C GLY A 42 1.85 10.03 1.24
N LEU A 43 3.11 9.65 1.05
CA LEU A 43 4.13 9.72 2.09
C LEU A 43 4.43 11.17 2.51
N GLN A 44 4.91 11.33 3.75
CA GLN A 44 5.37 12.62 4.25
C GLN A 44 6.62 13.09 3.51
N ASN A 45 6.76 14.40 3.35
CA ASN A 45 7.87 15.06 2.65
C ASN A 45 7.97 14.69 1.16
N THR A 46 6.86 14.32 0.52
CA THR A 46 6.79 14.05 -0.92
C THR A 46 5.75 14.96 -1.58
N PHE A 47 5.67 14.95 -2.91
CA PHE A 47 4.64 15.69 -3.66
C PHE A 47 3.22 15.33 -3.24
N TRP A 48 3.03 14.14 -2.69
CA TRP A 48 1.74 13.55 -2.38
C TRP A 48 1.34 13.67 -0.91
N GLN A 49 2.12 14.38 -0.09
CA GLN A 49 1.81 14.53 1.33
C GLN A 49 0.38 15.06 1.54
N GLY A 50 -0.40 14.33 2.33
CA GLY A 50 -1.80 14.67 2.63
C GLY A 50 -2.81 14.26 1.55
N SER A 51 -2.36 13.63 0.46
CA SER A 51 -3.24 13.07 -0.58
C SER A 51 -3.69 11.65 -0.22
N LEU A 52 -4.87 11.26 -0.68
CA LEU A 52 -5.43 9.92 -0.54
C LEU A 52 -5.76 9.35 -1.91
N PHE A 53 -5.23 8.17 -2.22
CA PHE A 53 -5.47 7.47 -3.48
C PHE A 53 -6.30 6.23 -3.24
N GLN A 54 -7.45 6.15 -3.88
CA GLN A 54 -8.30 4.97 -3.87
C GLN A 54 -7.90 4.06 -5.02
N LEU A 55 -7.91 2.74 -4.79
CA LEU A 55 -7.52 1.72 -5.75
C LEU A 55 -8.52 0.58 -5.77
N THR A 56 -8.58 -0.10 -6.91
CA THR A 56 -9.17 -1.44 -7.03
C THR A 56 -8.09 -2.46 -7.30
N ILE A 57 -8.19 -3.63 -6.66
CA ILE A 57 -7.31 -4.78 -6.90
C ILE A 57 -8.18 -5.99 -7.20
N ASN A 58 -7.98 -6.58 -8.38
CA ASN A 58 -8.75 -7.74 -8.84
C ASN A 58 -7.82 -8.94 -8.98
N PHE A 59 -8.02 -9.94 -8.13
CA PHE A 59 -7.37 -11.22 -8.17
C PHE A 59 -8.14 -12.21 -9.05
N THR A 60 -7.49 -13.31 -9.42
CA THR A 60 -8.13 -14.44 -10.09
C THR A 60 -7.93 -15.70 -9.27
N SER A 61 -8.63 -16.79 -9.64
CA SER A 61 -8.43 -18.10 -9.03
C SER A 61 -7.00 -18.66 -9.18
N GLU A 62 -6.19 -18.08 -10.07
CA GLU A 62 -4.79 -18.46 -10.30
C GLU A 62 -3.82 -17.75 -9.35
N TYR A 63 -4.29 -16.82 -8.50
CA TYR A 63 -3.47 -16.24 -7.45
C TYR A 63 -2.88 -17.35 -6.54
N ASN A 64 -1.59 -17.35 -6.21
CA ASN A 64 -0.51 -16.38 -6.45
C ASN A 64 0.44 -16.71 -7.62
N PHE A 65 0.04 -17.51 -8.60
CA PHE A 65 0.87 -17.77 -9.79
C PHE A 65 0.83 -16.64 -10.81
N VAL A 66 -0.26 -15.86 -10.81
CA VAL A 66 -0.42 -14.66 -11.63
C VAL A 66 -0.60 -13.43 -10.73
N PRO A 67 -0.11 -12.24 -11.15
CA PRO A 67 -0.35 -10.99 -10.45
C PRO A 67 -1.84 -10.59 -10.51
N PRO A 68 -2.35 -9.83 -9.53
CA PRO A 68 -3.65 -9.18 -9.66
C PRO A 68 -3.59 -7.99 -10.62
N ALA A 69 -4.75 -7.61 -11.16
CA ALA A 69 -4.90 -6.34 -11.85
C ALA A 69 -5.12 -5.21 -10.83
N VAL A 70 -4.28 -4.18 -10.87
CA VAL A 70 -4.35 -3.02 -9.97
C VAL A 70 -4.65 -1.75 -10.77
N LYS A 71 -5.60 -0.94 -10.29
CA LYS A 71 -5.90 0.38 -10.88
C LYS A 71 -6.15 1.42 -9.81
N PHE A 72 -5.66 2.63 -10.04
CA PHE A 72 -6.04 3.82 -9.29
C PHE A 72 -7.43 4.29 -9.73
N LEU A 73 -8.35 4.44 -8.78
CA LEU A 73 -9.61 5.16 -8.97
C LEU A 73 -9.38 6.67 -8.86
N THR A 74 -8.61 7.09 -7.86
CA THR A 74 -8.09 8.45 -7.79
C THR A 74 -6.82 8.52 -8.63
N ILE A 75 -6.96 8.80 -9.93
CA ILE A 75 -5.82 8.77 -10.87
C ILE A 75 -4.84 9.92 -10.55
N PRO A 76 -3.62 9.64 -10.08
CA PRO A 76 -2.62 10.67 -9.82
C PRO A 76 -2.05 11.20 -11.13
N PHE A 77 -1.74 12.50 -11.18
CA PHE A 77 -0.88 13.06 -12.22
C PHE A 77 0.56 12.63 -11.98
N HIS A 78 0.90 11.40 -12.38
CA HIS A 78 2.16 10.73 -12.05
C HIS A 78 2.81 10.12 -13.31
N PRO A 79 4.15 10.22 -13.48
CA PRO A 79 4.87 9.68 -14.65
C PRO A 79 4.57 8.21 -14.96
N ASN A 80 4.39 7.37 -13.93
CA ASN A 80 4.18 5.93 -14.07
C ASN A 80 2.73 5.47 -13.90
N VAL A 81 1.75 6.37 -13.98
CA VAL A 81 0.33 6.01 -13.95
C VAL A 81 -0.38 6.51 -15.21
N ASP A 82 -1.02 5.58 -15.91
CA ASP A 82 -1.81 5.88 -17.08
C ASP A 82 -3.00 6.79 -16.73
N GLN A 83 -3.11 7.94 -17.39
CA GLN A 83 -4.10 8.96 -17.05
C GLN A 83 -5.54 8.57 -17.43
N ASN A 84 -5.72 7.61 -18.32
CA ASN A 84 -7.04 7.22 -18.81
C ASN A 84 -7.59 6.01 -18.06
N THR A 85 -6.72 5.06 -17.72
CA THR A 85 -7.09 3.77 -17.13
C THR A 85 -6.78 3.67 -15.65
N GLY A 86 -5.91 4.54 -15.12
CA GLY A 86 -5.41 4.47 -13.75
C GLY A 86 -4.44 3.31 -13.50
N GLN A 87 -4.01 2.58 -14.55
CA GLN A 87 -3.06 1.49 -14.40
C GLN A 87 -1.68 2.02 -14.00
N ALA A 88 -1.14 1.47 -12.93
CA ALA A 88 0.19 1.77 -12.45
C ALA A 88 1.19 0.86 -13.15
N CYS A 89 2.26 1.43 -13.73
CA CYS A 89 3.32 0.63 -14.31
C CYS A 89 4.29 0.18 -13.23
N ILE A 90 4.16 -1.09 -12.85
CA ILE A 90 4.99 -1.76 -11.86
C ILE A 90 5.48 -3.04 -12.50
N ASP A 91 6.79 -3.21 -12.51
CA ASP A 91 7.45 -4.23 -13.32
C ASP A 91 6.99 -5.66 -13.01
N PHE A 92 6.82 -6.03 -11.75
CA PHE A 92 6.33 -7.36 -11.39
C PHE A 92 4.82 -7.57 -11.59
N LEU A 93 4.04 -6.50 -11.76
CA LEU A 93 2.61 -6.60 -12.10
C LEU A 93 2.43 -6.71 -13.63
N ASP A 94 3.28 -6.05 -14.40
CA ASP A 94 3.17 -5.97 -15.86
C ASP A 94 3.97 -7.06 -16.61
N ASP A 95 5.07 -7.56 -16.03
CA ASP A 95 5.92 -8.60 -16.62
C ASP A 95 5.78 -9.94 -15.86
N PRO A 96 5.14 -10.96 -16.45
CA PRO A 96 5.00 -12.28 -15.85
C PRO A 96 6.33 -12.94 -15.45
N ALA A 97 7.45 -12.59 -16.10
CA ALA A 97 8.76 -13.12 -15.75
C ALA A 97 9.32 -12.54 -14.44
N LYS A 98 8.82 -11.38 -14.02
CA LYS A 98 9.21 -10.69 -12.77
C LYS A 98 8.25 -10.93 -11.62
N TRP A 99 7.06 -11.45 -11.91
CA TRP A 99 6.13 -11.89 -10.89
C TRP A 99 6.72 -13.04 -10.07
N SER A 100 6.65 -12.91 -8.74
CA SER A 100 7.04 -13.95 -7.81
C SER A 100 5.86 -14.31 -6.92
N THR A 101 5.69 -15.60 -6.68
CA THR A 101 4.70 -16.12 -5.72
C THR A 101 4.92 -15.63 -4.28
N SER A 102 6.06 -14.99 -3.98
CA SER A 102 6.32 -14.34 -2.70
C SER A 102 5.63 -12.99 -2.53
N TYR A 103 5.15 -12.35 -3.60
CA TYR A 103 4.43 -11.09 -3.48
C TYR A 103 3.04 -11.30 -2.88
N THR A 104 2.79 -10.57 -1.81
CA THR A 104 1.51 -10.56 -1.06
C THR A 104 0.74 -9.27 -1.31
N LEU A 105 -0.51 -9.20 -0.84
CA LEU A 105 -1.29 -7.95 -0.81
C LEU A 105 -0.49 -6.79 -0.17
N SER A 106 0.18 -7.05 0.96
CA SER A 106 1.07 -6.09 1.64
C SER A 106 2.17 -5.58 0.73
N SER A 107 2.85 -6.50 0.04
CA SER A 107 3.98 -6.19 -0.85
C SER A 107 3.54 -5.27 -1.98
N ILE A 108 2.40 -5.57 -2.61
CA ILE A 108 1.82 -4.79 -3.72
C ILE A 108 1.50 -3.35 -3.25
N LEU A 109 0.77 -3.21 -2.14
CA LEU A 109 0.35 -1.91 -1.62
C LEU A 109 1.52 -1.04 -1.17
N LEU A 110 2.52 -1.64 -0.52
CA LEU A 110 3.75 -0.93 -0.14
C LEU A 110 4.52 -0.46 -1.37
N THR A 111 4.66 -1.31 -2.39
CA THR A 111 5.32 -0.91 -3.65
C THR A 111 4.59 0.26 -4.29
N LEU A 112 3.26 0.24 -4.36
CA LEU A 112 2.47 1.36 -4.92
C LEU A 112 2.69 2.66 -4.13
N GLN A 113 2.66 2.60 -2.79
CA GLN A 113 2.90 3.78 -1.96
C GLN A 113 4.31 4.36 -2.16
N VAL A 114 5.33 3.50 -2.26
CA VAL A 114 6.71 3.92 -2.52
C VAL A 114 6.86 4.46 -3.93
N MET A 115 6.25 3.81 -4.93
CA MET A 115 6.31 4.21 -6.34
C MET A 115 5.78 5.62 -6.55
N LEU A 116 4.67 6.00 -5.91
CA LEU A 116 4.15 7.37 -5.95
C LEU A 116 5.23 8.40 -5.60
N SER A 117 6.10 8.08 -4.65
CA SER A 117 7.14 9.01 -4.17
C SER A 117 8.43 8.97 -4.97
N ASN A 118 8.61 7.95 -5.82
CA ASN A 118 9.84 7.70 -6.57
C ASN A 118 9.50 7.49 -8.06
N PRO A 119 9.10 8.56 -8.78
CA PRO A 119 8.74 8.45 -10.19
C PRO A 119 9.94 8.02 -11.04
N VAL A 120 9.70 7.09 -11.98
CA VAL A 120 10.65 6.65 -13.01
C VAL A 120 10.37 7.45 -14.28
N VAL A 121 11.35 8.23 -14.74
CA VAL A 121 11.18 9.20 -15.83
C VAL A 121 11.80 8.77 -17.15
N GLU A 122 12.56 7.67 -17.15
CA GLU A 122 13.25 7.14 -18.32
C GLU A 122 12.28 6.54 -19.34
N ASN A 123 11.19 5.95 -18.86
CA ASN A 123 10.14 5.34 -19.69
C ASN A 123 8.74 5.58 -19.08
N PRO A 124 8.28 6.84 -19.06
CA PRO A 124 7.05 7.20 -18.39
C PRO A 124 5.84 6.83 -19.25
N VAL A 125 4.74 6.48 -18.59
CA VAL A 125 3.44 6.31 -19.26
C VAL A 125 2.76 7.65 -19.44
N ASN A 126 2.87 8.53 -18.45
CA ASN A 126 2.44 9.91 -18.55
C ASN A 126 3.64 10.81 -18.92
N LEU A 127 3.81 11.04 -20.22
CA LEU A 127 4.86 11.90 -20.77
C LEU A 127 4.76 13.34 -20.25
N GLU A 128 3.55 13.87 -20.07
CA GLU A 128 3.34 15.24 -19.61
C GLU A 128 3.82 15.43 -18.17
N ALA A 129 3.44 14.51 -17.28
CA ALA A 129 3.91 14.51 -15.89
C ALA A 129 5.44 14.39 -15.81
N ALA A 130 6.04 13.49 -16.59
CA ALA A 130 7.48 13.30 -16.62
C ALA A 130 8.22 14.54 -17.14
N GLN A 131 7.78 15.11 -18.25
CA GLN A 131 8.38 16.32 -18.82
C GLN A 131 8.27 17.50 -17.87
N MET A 132 7.13 17.68 -17.20
CA MET A 132 6.94 18.73 -16.21
C MET A 132 7.87 18.54 -15.02
N LEU A 133 7.97 17.32 -14.49
CA LEU A 133 8.86 16.99 -13.37
C LEU A 133 10.34 17.25 -13.71
N ILE A 134 10.79 16.83 -14.91
CA ILE A 134 12.18 17.04 -15.36
C ILE A 134 12.49 18.52 -15.57
N LYS A 135 11.56 19.27 -16.16
CA LYS A 135 11.80 20.66 -16.56
C LYS A 135 11.66 21.64 -15.39
N ASP A 136 10.65 21.44 -14.55
CA ASP A 136 10.32 22.33 -13.43
C ASP A 136 9.58 21.56 -12.33
N GLU A 137 10.36 21.04 -11.38
CA GLU A 137 9.85 20.34 -10.20
C GLU A 137 8.92 21.22 -9.35
N SER A 138 9.15 22.53 -9.30
CA SER A 138 8.30 23.45 -8.54
C SER A 138 6.93 23.60 -9.17
N LEU A 139 6.87 23.72 -10.50
CA LEU A 139 5.62 23.72 -11.25
C LEU A 139 4.90 22.37 -11.09
N TYR A 140 5.61 21.25 -11.21
CA TYR A 140 5.04 19.92 -10.99
C TYR A 140 4.40 19.80 -9.61
N LYS A 141 5.12 20.23 -8.56
CA LYS A 141 4.60 20.25 -7.19
C LYS A 141 3.34 21.11 -7.05
N GLN A 142 3.32 22.30 -7.65
CA GLN A 142 2.12 23.15 -7.62
C GLN A 142 0.93 22.52 -8.34
N THR A 143 1.18 21.87 -9.48
CA THR A 143 0.15 21.15 -10.24
C THR A 143 -0.42 19.99 -9.42
N VAL A 144 0.43 19.15 -8.83
CA VAL A 144 0.02 18.05 -7.95
C VAL A 144 -0.82 18.57 -6.78
N LEU A 145 -0.33 19.57 -6.05
CA LEU A 145 -1.07 20.15 -4.91
C LEU A 145 -2.43 20.71 -5.34
N ARG A 146 -2.52 21.36 -6.51
CA ARG A 146 -3.77 21.87 -7.04
C ARG A 146 -4.76 20.73 -7.32
N LEU A 147 -4.30 19.66 -7.98
CA LEU A 147 -5.15 18.52 -8.34
C LEU A 147 -5.62 17.76 -7.11
N CYS A 148 -4.76 17.56 -6.12
CA CYS A 148 -5.12 16.88 -4.87
C CYS A 148 -6.03 17.72 -3.95
N SER A 149 -5.98 19.05 -4.06
CA SER A 149 -6.85 19.95 -3.28
C SER A 149 -8.23 20.16 -3.91
N GLN A 150 -8.41 19.80 -5.18
CA GLN A 150 -9.73 19.82 -5.79
C GLN A 150 -10.47 18.56 -5.36
N PRO A 151 -11.64 18.68 -4.70
CA PRO A 151 -12.46 17.51 -4.43
C PRO A 151 -12.82 16.90 -5.78
N SER A 152 -12.44 15.64 -5.97
CA SER A 152 -12.88 14.81 -7.09
C SER A 152 -14.40 14.94 -7.19
N GLN A 153 -14.87 15.54 -8.28
CA GLN A 153 -16.29 15.72 -8.58
C GLN A 153 -16.91 14.36 -8.94
N LEU A 154 -17.00 13.46 -7.96
CA LEU A 154 -17.98 12.38 -7.97
C LEU A 154 -19.18 12.93 -7.20
N ARG A 155 -20.31 13.05 -7.92
CA ARG A 155 -21.57 13.51 -7.34
C ARG A 155 -21.99 12.51 -6.27
N ASP A 156 -21.98 12.95 -5.02
CA ASP A 156 -22.65 12.26 -3.92
C ASP A 156 -23.93 13.04 -3.63
N ASP A 157 -25.07 12.46 -3.99
CA ASP A 157 -26.38 13.00 -3.63
C ASP A 157 -26.73 12.46 -2.24
N SER A 158 -26.18 13.08 -1.18
CA SER A 158 -26.67 12.98 0.20
C SER A 158 -26.04 14.02 1.14
N PRO A 159 -26.75 14.44 2.20
CA PRO A 159 -26.53 15.72 2.88
C PRO A 159 -25.45 15.71 3.98
N GLU A 160 -24.92 16.93 4.20
CA GLU A 160 -23.74 17.35 4.97
C GLU A 160 -23.56 16.89 6.44
N PRO A 161 -22.31 17.00 6.98
CA PRO A 161 -21.85 16.33 8.20
C PRO A 161 -21.93 17.19 9.48
N LEU A 162 -22.00 16.50 10.63
CA LEU A 162 -21.85 17.10 11.96
C LEU A 162 -20.38 17.16 12.39
N LYS A 163 -20.01 18.33 12.93
CA LYS A 163 -18.70 18.74 13.45
C LYS A 163 -18.42 18.09 14.82
N ASP A 164 -17.15 17.75 15.09
CA ASP A 164 -16.42 18.35 16.22
C ASP A 164 -14.91 18.05 16.16
N PRO A 165 -14.03 19.04 16.43
CA PRO A 165 -12.59 18.85 16.53
C PRO A 165 -12.15 18.76 18.00
N ASP A 166 -11.37 17.74 18.38
CA ASP A 166 -10.25 17.95 19.31
C ASP A 166 -9.35 16.72 19.55
N LYS A 167 -8.04 17.00 19.53
CA LYS A 167 -6.93 16.38 20.30
C LYS A 167 -6.38 15.00 19.88
N PHE A 168 -5.17 14.99 19.30
CA PHE A 168 -3.91 14.66 20.02
C PHE A 168 -2.71 14.71 19.05
N ILE A 169 -2.00 15.84 19.01
CA ILE A 169 -0.69 15.93 18.34
C ILE A 169 0.36 15.42 19.33
N ARG A 170 0.90 14.21 19.10
CA ARG A 170 2.11 13.76 19.78
C ARG A 170 3.29 13.92 18.83
N SER A 171 4.14 14.91 19.13
CA SER A 171 5.39 15.21 18.44
C SER A 171 6.24 13.95 18.27
N THR A 172 6.30 13.42 17.05
CA THR A 172 7.15 12.28 16.69
C THR A 172 8.39 12.82 15.99
N LYS A 173 9.57 12.54 16.55
CA LYS A 173 10.85 12.88 15.93
C LYS A 173 10.94 12.16 14.58
N ALA A 174 11.33 12.89 13.54
CA ALA A 174 11.54 12.36 12.20
C ALA A 174 12.66 11.30 12.23
N ILE A 175 12.32 10.08 11.79
CA ILE A 175 13.28 9.01 11.53
C ILE A 175 13.53 8.99 10.02
N SER A 176 14.79 8.92 9.63
CA SER A 176 15.21 8.89 8.22
C SER A 176 14.83 7.57 7.55
N PHE A 177 14.60 7.61 6.24
CA PHE A 177 14.26 6.44 5.41
C PHE A 177 15.28 5.30 5.53
N ASN A 178 16.58 5.62 5.58
CA ASN A 178 17.64 4.62 5.73
C ASN A 178 17.57 3.92 7.09
N ASP A 179 17.10 4.62 8.13
CA ASP A 179 16.95 4.06 9.47
C ASP A 179 15.73 3.13 9.53
N TYR A 180 14.60 3.54 8.92
CA TYR A 180 13.42 2.67 8.81
C TYR A 180 13.75 1.36 8.06
N TYR A 181 14.33 1.47 6.87
CA TYR A 181 14.63 0.29 6.05
C TYR A 181 15.64 -0.64 6.75
N LYS A 182 16.72 -0.11 7.34
CA LYS A 182 17.69 -0.92 8.07
C LYS A 182 17.10 -1.58 9.33
N THR A 183 16.28 -0.85 10.09
CA THR A 183 15.69 -1.38 11.32
C THR A 183 14.71 -2.51 11.02
N TRP A 184 13.87 -2.37 9.99
CA TRP A 184 12.77 -3.29 9.76
C TRP A 184 13.07 -4.42 8.77
N SER A 185 14.00 -4.23 7.82
CA SER A 185 14.43 -5.32 6.92
C SER A 185 15.20 -6.43 7.63
N GLY A 186 15.97 -6.11 8.68
CA GLY A 186 16.77 -7.09 9.43
C GLY A 186 15.97 -7.98 10.39
N ILE A 187 14.85 -7.47 10.91
CA ILE A 187 13.97 -8.20 11.84
C ILE A 187 13.19 -9.31 11.10
N ALA A 188 12.90 -9.12 9.81
CA ALA A 188 12.23 -10.12 8.98
C ALA A 188 13.15 -11.31 8.61
N THR A 189 14.48 -11.15 8.71
CA THR A 189 15.46 -12.16 8.25
C THR A 189 16.25 -12.83 9.35
N SER A 190 16.15 -12.40 10.62
CA SER A 190 16.78 -13.13 11.72
C SER A 190 15.94 -14.34 12.08
N ASN A 191 16.44 -15.52 11.73
CA ASN A 191 15.98 -16.79 12.31
C ASN A 191 15.82 -16.60 13.82
N ALA A 192 14.69 -17.05 14.37
CA ALA A 192 14.47 -17.08 15.81
C ALA A 192 15.58 -17.93 16.46
N THR A 193 16.65 -17.29 16.93
CA THR A 193 17.66 -17.92 17.75
C THR A 193 16.97 -18.31 19.04
N GLY A 194 16.76 -19.61 19.21
CA GLY A 194 16.09 -20.19 20.36
C GLY A 194 16.74 -19.74 21.65
N CYS A 195 16.02 -18.98 22.46
CA CYS A 195 16.43 -18.67 23.82
C CYS A 195 15.23 -18.36 24.72
N TYR A 196 14.22 -19.24 24.75
CA TYR A 196 13.34 -19.42 25.92
C TYR A 196 12.84 -20.87 26.00
N ARG A 197 13.74 -21.81 26.31
CA ARG A 197 13.36 -23.01 27.07
C ARG A 197 13.94 -22.86 28.47
N SER A 198 13.13 -22.35 29.38
CA SER A 198 13.37 -22.55 30.81
C SER A 198 12.54 -23.75 31.28
N PRO A 199 13.15 -24.72 31.99
CA PRO A 199 12.46 -25.90 32.46
C PRO A 199 11.67 -25.58 33.72
N CYS A 200 10.35 -25.80 33.71
CA CYS A 200 9.56 -25.73 34.93
C CYS A 200 9.76 -27.05 35.70
N LYS A 201 10.59 -27.02 36.74
CA LYS A 201 10.77 -28.12 37.69
C LYS A 201 9.54 -28.24 38.59
N SER A 202 9.03 -29.48 38.63
CA SER A 202 8.39 -30.18 39.75
C SER A 202 7.78 -29.35 40.89
N GLU A 203 6.48 -29.50 41.08
CA GLU A 203 5.89 -29.41 42.42
C GLU A 203 4.84 -30.50 42.62
N GLN A 204 5.08 -31.30 43.66
CA GLN A 204 4.27 -32.41 44.11
C GLN A 204 2.88 -31.93 44.54
N ARG A 205 1.83 -32.65 44.13
CA ARG A 205 0.59 -32.70 44.90
C ARG A 205 0.17 -34.15 45.12
N LYS A 206 0.29 -34.55 46.39
CA LYS A 206 -0.42 -35.66 47.03
C LYS A 206 -1.91 -35.63 46.69
N LYS A 207 -2.49 -36.82 46.46
CA LYS A 207 -3.79 -37.26 47.00
C LYS A 207 -3.88 -38.78 46.81
N ILE A 208 -3.77 -39.49 47.94
CA ILE A 208 -4.70 -40.52 48.48
C ILE A 208 -4.77 -41.77 47.60
#